data_AF-A0A2G6F8W2-F1
#
_entry.id   AF-A0A2G6F8W2-F1
#
_cell.length_a   1.000
_cell.length_b   1.000
_cell.length_c   1.000
_cell.angle_alpha   90.00
_cell.angle_beta   90.00
_cell.angle_gamma   90.00
#
_symmetry.space_group_name_H-M   'P 1'
#
loop_
_entity.id
_entity.type
_entity.pdbx_description
1 polymer ?
#
loop_
_entity_poly.entity_id
_entity_poly.type
_entity_poly.pdbx_seq_one_letter_code
_entity_poly.pdbx_strand_id
1 'polypeptide(L)'
;MKAQPNCKTVLNHLNRIIGQLEKLKTVIQENDCDQVTQLTLASANSFQTLKSSVLELFLTSELIDVDAMTDEQQASLEKFLKLSKY
;
A
#
# COMPACT_ATOMS: atom_id res chain seq x y z
N MET A 1 -11.21 -6.10 14.40
CA MET A 1 -10.16 -6.31 13.38
C MET A 1 -10.42 -5.43 12.17
N LYS A 2 -9.41 -4.76 11.63
CA LYS A 2 -9.49 -4.23 10.26
C LYS A 2 -9.58 -5.43 9.30
N ALA A 3 -10.34 -5.30 8.22
CA ALA A 3 -10.39 -6.35 7.21
C ALA A 3 -8.98 -6.61 6.68
N GLN A 4 -8.54 -7.87 6.66
CA GLN A 4 -7.28 -8.26 6.06
C GLN A 4 -7.25 -7.82 4.59
N PRO A 5 -6.10 -7.31 4.10
CA PRO A 5 -5.96 -7.02 2.69
C PRO A 5 -6.10 -8.32 1.90
N ASN A 6 -6.91 -8.26 0.85
CA ASN A 6 -7.07 -9.34 -0.13
C ASN A 6 -6.64 -8.82 -1.50
N CYS A 7 -6.64 -9.69 -2.51
CA CYS A 7 -6.26 -9.31 -3.87
C CYS A 7 -7.09 -8.13 -4.41
N LYS A 8 -8.35 -7.97 -3.99
CA LYS A 8 -9.18 -6.82 -4.38
C LYS A 8 -8.67 -5.51 -3.77
N THR A 9 -8.25 -5.51 -2.51
CA THR A 9 -7.61 -4.35 -1.87
C THR A 9 -6.32 -3.96 -2.59
N VAL A 10 -5.48 -4.94 -2.93
CA VAL A 10 -4.24 -4.72 -3.69
C VAL A 10 -4.53 -4.12 -5.08
N LEU A 11 -5.52 -4.68 -5.79
CA LEU A 11 -5.95 -4.16 -7.09
C LEU A 11 -6.44 -2.71 -7.00
N ASN A 12 -7.19 -2.36 -5.96
CA ASN A 12 -7.64 -0.98 -5.75
C ASN A 12 -6.46 0.00 -5.57
N HIS A 13 -5.41 -0.41 -4.84
CA HIS A 13 -4.20 0.41 -4.70
C HIS A 13 -3.48 0.58 -6.04
N LEU A 14 -3.36 -0.49 -6.83
CA LEU A 14 -2.77 -0.44 -8.18
C LEU A 14 -3.53 0.52 -9.09
N ASN A 15 -4.85 0.41 -9.15
CA ASN A 15 -5.68 1.28 -9.98
C ASN A 15 -5.54 2.77 -9.59
N ARG A 16 -5.46 3.06 -8.28
CA ARG A 16 -5.20 4.42 -7.80
C ARG A 16 -3.85 4.95 -8.27
N ILE A 17 -2.80 4.14 -8.15
CA ILE A 17 -1.44 4.51 -8.57
C ILE A 17 -1.42 4.78 -10.08
N ILE A 18 -2.05 3.92 -10.88
CA ILE A 18 -2.14 4.10 -12.34
C ILE A 18 -2.77 5.47 -12.67
N GLY A 19 -3.91 5.80 -12.07
CA GLY A 19 -4.55 7.10 -12.30
C GLY A 19 -3.68 8.29 -11.85
N GLN A 20 -2.92 8.16 -10.77
CA GLN A 20 -1.97 9.19 -10.34
C GLN A 20 -0.82 9.37 -11.36
N LEU A 21 -0.28 8.27 -11.89
CA LEU A 21 0.79 8.29 -12.89
C LEU A 21 0.30 8.82 -14.24
N GLU A 22 -0.93 8.51 -14.64
CA GLU A 22 -1.56 9.10 -15.83
C GLU A 22 -1.68 10.62 -15.69
N LYS A 23 -2.20 11.10 -14.55
CA LYS A 23 -2.28 12.54 -14.28
C LYS A 23 -0.90 13.20 -14.25
N LEU A 24 0.08 12.54 -13.63
CA LEU A 24 1.46 13.05 -13.56
C LEU A 24 2.06 13.25 -14.96
N LYS A 25 1.81 12.34 -15.91
CA LYS A 25 2.25 12.50 -17.30
C LYS A 25 1.66 13.74 -17.95
N THR A 26 0.36 13.99 -17.78
CA THR A 26 -0.31 15.19 -18.31
C THR A 26 0.31 16.47 -17.75
N VAL A 27 0.47 16.54 -16.43
CA VAL A 27 0.99 17.73 -15.75
C VAL A 27 2.47 18.01 -16.11
N ILE A 28 3.28 16.97 -16.32
CA ILE A 28 4.65 17.13 -16.82
C ILE A 28 4.65 17.83 -18.19
N GLN A 29 3.71 17.47 -19.08
CA GLN A 29 3.60 18.10 -20.40
C GLN A 29 3.17 19.58 -20.32
N GLU A 30 2.43 19.94 -19.28
CA GLU A 30 1.98 21.31 -18.99
C GLU A 30 3.08 22.16 -18.30
N ASN A 31 4.23 21.57 -17.95
CA ASN A 31 5.35 22.20 -17.23
C ASN A 31 4.97 22.82 -15.87
N ASP A 32 3.94 22.30 -15.20
CA ASP A 32 3.57 22.72 -13.85
C ASP A 32 4.40 21.94 -12.80
N CYS A 33 5.60 22.44 -12.51
CA CYS A 33 6.56 21.80 -11.60
C CYS A 33 6.02 21.61 -10.18
N ASP A 34 5.13 22.49 -9.71
CA ASP A 34 4.54 22.39 -8.37
C ASP A 34 3.58 21.19 -8.32
N GLN A 35 2.69 21.06 -9.30
CA GLN A 35 1.80 19.91 -9.40
C GLN A 35 2.58 18.61 -9.68
N VAL A 36 3.64 18.63 -10.49
CA VAL A 36 4.52 17.48 -10.71
C VAL A 36 5.10 16.99 -9.38
N THR A 37 5.61 17.90 -8.56
CA THR A 37 6.18 17.57 -7.25
C THR A 37 5.14 16.95 -6.33
N GLN A 38 3.95 17.57 -6.22
CA GLN A 38 2.87 17.08 -5.38
C GLN A 38 2.37 15.69 -5.81
N LEU A 39 2.16 15.48 -7.10
CA LEU A 39 1.70 14.18 -7.64
C LEU A 39 2.76 13.09 -7.51
N THR A 40 4.04 13.43 -7.65
CA THR A 40 5.15 12.49 -7.43
C THR A 40 5.17 12.00 -5.98
N LEU A 41 5.09 12.91 -5.01
CA LEU A 41 5.03 12.57 -3.58
C LEU A 41 3.77 11.74 -3.25
N ALA A 42 2.62 12.11 -3.80
CA ALA A 42 1.37 11.36 -3.61
C ALA A 42 1.44 9.94 -4.18
N SER A 43 2.10 9.77 -5.33
CA SER A 43 2.34 8.48 -5.97
C SER A 43 3.27 7.61 -5.13
N ALA A 44 4.38 8.17 -4.65
CA ALA A 44 5.32 7.47 -3.77
C ALA A 44 4.64 6.94 -2.49
N ASN A 45 3.83 7.77 -1.83
CA ASN A 45 3.05 7.35 -0.66
C ASN A 45 2.04 6.23 -0.98
N SER A 46 1.45 6.26 -2.18
CA SER A 46 0.51 5.23 -2.63
C SER A 46 1.23 3.91 -2.91
N PHE A 47 2.43 3.96 -3.50
CA PHE A 47 3.31 2.79 -3.66
C PHE A 47 3.74 2.19 -2.32
N GLN A 48 4.10 3.02 -1.33
CA GLN A 48 4.46 2.55 0.01
C GLN A 48 3.28 1.82 0.69
N THR A 49 2.07 2.32 0.48
CA THR A 49 0.85 1.67 0.97
C THR A 49 0.63 0.33 0.26
N LEU A 50 0.76 0.29 -1.08
CA LEU A 50 0.67 -0.94 -1.85
C LEU A 50 1.68 -2.00 -1.37
N LYS A 51 2.95 -1.61 -1.20
CA LYS A 51 4.02 -2.49 -0.69
C LYS A 51 3.60 -3.15 0.62
N SER A 52 3.09 -2.34 1.55
CA SER A 52 2.68 -2.82 2.87
C SER A 52 1.47 -3.76 2.79
N SER A 53 0.48 -3.43 1.96
CA SER A 53 -0.71 -4.28 1.76
C SER A 53 -0.36 -5.62 1.10
N VAL A 54 0.58 -5.64 0.16
CA VAL A 54 1.04 -6.88 -0.49
C VAL A 54 1.82 -7.76 0.49
N LEU A 55 2.70 -7.17 1.31
CA LEU A 55 3.44 -7.90 2.33
C LEU A 55 2.49 -8.51 3.38
N GLU A 56 1.51 -7.73 3.85
CA GLU A 56 0.48 -8.19 4.78
C GLU A 56 -0.31 -9.34 4.18
N LEU A 57 -0.79 -9.20 2.94
CA LEU A 57 -1.50 -10.27 2.22
C LEU A 57 -0.67 -11.55 2.18
N PHE A 58 0.57 -11.49 1.69
CA PHE A 58 1.45 -12.66 1.56
C PHE A 58 1.70 -13.35 2.91
N LEU A 59 2.00 -12.59 3.96
CA LEU A 59 2.22 -13.14 5.29
C LEU A 59 0.98 -13.88 5.79
N THR A 60 -0.20 -13.28 5.64
CA THR A 60 -1.46 -13.84 6.13
C THR A 60 -2.06 -14.94 5.25
N SER A 61 -1.65 -15.05 3.98
CA SER A 61 -2.18 -16.07 3.06
C SER A 61 -1.27 -17.30 2.94
N GLU A 62 0.05 -17.12 3.00
CA GLU A 62 1.01 -18.20 2.72
C GLU A 62 1.82 -18.66 3.94
N LEU A 63 2.05 -17.76 4.92
CA LEU A 63 3.03 -18.02 5.98
C LEU A 63 2.43 -18.15 7.37
N ILE A 64 1.27 -17.54 7.62
CA ILE A 64 0.69 -17.42 8.95
C ILE A 64 -0.77 -17.85 8.89
N ASP A 65 -1.12 -18.87 9.67
CA ASP A 65 -2.50 -19.20 9.97
C ASP A 65 -3.02 -18.22 11.02
N VAL A 66 -3.71 -17.19 10.56
CA VAL A 66 -4.16 -16.07 11.40
C VAL A 66 -5.26 -16.48 12.36
N ASP A 67 -6.02 -17.54 12.03
CA ASP A 67 -7.09 -18.07 12.87
C ASP A 67 -6.54 -18.90 14.04
N ALA A 68 -5.30 -19.38 13.93
CA ALA A 68 -4.58 -20.10 14.98
C ALA A 68 -3.69 -19.20 15.86
N MET A 69 -3.62 -17.89 15.59
CA MET A 69 -2.76 -16.96 16.34
C MET A 69 -3.34 -16.61 17.71
N THR A 70 -2.46 -16.40 18.69
CA THR A 70 -2.84 -15.71 19.93
C THR A 70 -2.92 -14.20 19.72
N ASP A 71 -3.66 -13.51 20.58
CA ASP A 71 -3.77 -12.03 20.56
C ASP A 71 -2.39 -11.35 20.60
N GLU A 72 -1.43 -11.91 21.34
CA GLU A 72 -0.06 -11.37 21.46
C GLU A 72 0.74 -11.52 20.16
N GLN A 73 0.60 -12.66 19.48
CA GLN A 73 1.20 -12.88 18.17
C GLN A 73 0.59 -11.94 17.13
N GLN A 74 -0.74 -11.74 17.19
CA GLN A 74 -1.44 -10.85 16.28
C GLN A 74 -0.99 -9.39 16.46
N ALA A 75 -0.86 -8.93 17.72
CA ALA A 75 -0.32 -7.61 18.03
C ALA A 75 1.15 -7.44 17.56
N SER A 76 1.95 -8.50 17.65
CA SER A 76 3.35 -8.50 17.19
C SER A 76 3.45 -8.41 15.66
N LEU A 77 2.59 -9.14 14.94
CA LEU A 77 2.45 -9.04 13.49
C LEU A 77 2.03 -7.63 13.06
N GLU A 78 1.03 -7.03 13.73
CA GLU A 78 0.62 -5.65 13.45
C GLU A 78 1.77 -4.65 13.69
N LYS A 79 2.58 -4.86 14.73
CA LYS A 79 3.76 -4.02 15.00
C LYS A 79 4.81 -4.18 13.90
N PHE A 80 5.08 -5.39 13.45
CA PHE A 80 6.00 -5.65 12.34
C PHE A 80 5.52 -4.99 11.03
N LEU A 81 4.23 -5.14 10.69
CA LEU A 81 3.63 -4.52 9.50
C LEU A 81 3.60 -2.99 9.57
N LYS A 82 3.59 -2.40 10.77
CA LYS A 82 3.78 -0.95 10.93
C LYS A 82 5.21 -0.52 10.65
N LEU A 83 6.22 -1.34 10.98
CA LEU A 83 7.62 -1.04 10.67
C LEU A 83 7.90 -1.08 9.17
N SER A 84 7.26 -1.99 8.42
CA SER A 84 7.40 -2.07 6.96
C SER A 84 6.77 -0.89 6.19
N LYS A 85 5.99 -0.04 6.89
CA LYS A 85 5.37 1.17 6.34
C LYS A 85 6.31 2.39 6.35
N TYR A 86 7.47 2.30 6.98
CA TYR A 86 8.57 3.25 6.84
C TYR A 86 9.53 2.83 5.71
#